data_AF-A0A9C7PJV1-F1
#
_entry.id   AF-A0A9C7PJV1-F1
#
_cell.length_a   1.000
_cell.length_b   1.000
_cell.length_c   1.000
_cell.angle_alpha   90.00
_cell.angle_beta   90.00
_cell.angle_gamma   90.00
#
_symmetry.space_group_name_H-M   'P 1'
#
loop_
_entity.id
_entity.type
_entity.pdbx_description
1 polymer ?
#
loop_
_entity_poly.entity_id
_entity_poly.type
_entity_poly.pdbx_seq_one_letter_code
_entity_poly.pdbx_strand_id
1 'polypeptide(L)'
;MATILDKVFCTDDPKHPGVAAFTAQGRTVISGPIEVLNYSYFEEDFPDTFRTAMAIRSEIAERGWERVVAFQTRNPMHRAHEELAACQWKISRRRRTDSHATGQAETGRYPRRCARRLDPQDGRTVLPPNTVMVTG
;
A
#
# COMPACT_ATOMS: atom_id res chain seq x y z
N MET A 1 -34.98 3.20 -1.74
CA MET A 1 -33.79 4.05 -2.01
C MET A 1 -32.58 3.36 -1.41
N ALA A 2 -31.53 3.09 -2.20
CA ALA A 2 -30.31 2.48 -1.68
C ALA A 2 -29.53 3.52 -0.85
N THR A 3 -29.16 3.17 0.38
CA THR A 3 -28.41 4.02 1.30
C THR A 3 -26.91 4.01 0.96
N ILE A 4 -26.13 4.95 1.53
CA ILE A 4 -24.66 4.96 1.38
C ILE A 4 -24.05 3.63 1.83
N LEU A 5 -24.64 2.99 2.85
CA LEU A 5 -24.19 1.69 3.38
C LEU A 5 -24.25 0.59 2.31
N ASP A 6 -25.40 0.44 1.65
CA ASP A 6 -25.60 -0.54 0.59
C ASP A 6 -24.63 -0.32 -0.59
N LYS A 7 -24.38 0.93 -0.97
CA LYS A 7 -23.50 1.25 -2.10
C LYS A 7 -22.01 1.11 -1.82
N VAL A 8 -21.57 1.34 -0.57
CA VAL A 8 -20.15 1.30 -0.21
C VAL A 8 -19.75 -0.06 0.34
N PHE A 9 -20.58 -0.67 1.18
CA PHE A 9 -20.26 -1.93 1.87
C PHE A 9 -21.02 -3.14 1.33
N CYS A 10 -21.98 -2.95 0.40
CA CYS A 10 -22.88 -4.01 -0.08
C CYS A 10 -23.69 -4.71 1.03
N THR A 11 -23.79 -4.07 2.19
CA THR A 11 -24.52 -4.56 3.36
C THR A 11 -24.80 -3.40 4.32
N ASP A 12 -25.88 -3.52 5.09
CA ASP A 12 -26.23 -2.65 6.20
C ASP A 12 -26.12 -3.36 7.57
N ASP A 13 -25.53 -4.57 7.61
CA ASP A 13 -25.36 -5.35 8.85
C ASP A 13 -24.47 -4.58 9.85
N PRO A 14 -24.98 -4.22 11.05
CA PRO A 14 -24.20 -3.57 12.10
C PRO A 14 -23.01 -4.39 12.60
N LYS A 15 -22.98 -5.71 12.36
CA LYS A 15 -21.83 -6.56 12.70
C LYS A 15 -20.66 -6.37 11.74
N HIS A 16 -20.88 -5.80 10.56
CA HIS A 16 -19.80 -5.49 9.64
C HIS A 16 -18.96 -4.32 10.20
N PRO A 17 -17.63 -4.47 10.37
CA PRO A 17 -16.81 -3.47 11.06
C PRO A 17 -16.81 -2.11 10.36
N GLY A 18 -16.89 -2.09 9.02
CA GLY A 18 -17.00 -0.85 8.25
C GLY A 18 -18.35 -0.14 8.44
N VAL A 19 -19.44 -0.90 8.58
CA VAL A 19 -20.78 -0.33 8.80
C VAL A 19 -20.88 0.23 10.21
N ALA A 20 -20.40 -0.52 11.21
CA ALA A 20 -20.34 -0.05 12.59
C ALA A 20 -19.51 1.24 12.73
N ALA A 21 -18.32 1.28 12.13
CA ALA A 21 -17.44 2.44 12.19
C ALA A 21 -18.02 3.66 11.46
N PHE A 22 -18.71 3.47 10.33
CA PHE A 22 -19.34 4.58 9.60
C PHE A 22 -20.56 5.12 10.34
N THR A 23 -21.42 4.24 10.84
CA THR A 23 -22.66 4.65 11.54
C THR A 23 -22.39 5.30 12.90
N ALA A 24 -21.24 5.03 13.52
CA ALA A 24 -20.82 5.65 14.77
C ALA A 24 -20.39 7.13 14.66
N GLN A 25 -20.15 7.67 13.44
CA GLN A 25 -19.61 9.02 13.24
C GLN A 25 -20.62 10.16 13.42
N GLY A 26 -21.90 9.84 13.66
CA GLY A 26 -22.97 10.81 13.80
C GLY A 26 -23.66 11.15 12.46
N ARG A 27 -24.51 12.19 12.47
CA ARG A 27 -25.38 12.55 11.34
C ARG A 27 -25.11 13.93 10.75
N THR A 28 -24.14 14.66 11.29
CA THR A 28 -23.79 16.01 10.85
C THR A 28 -22.57 15.93 9.96
N VAL A 29 -22.68 16.42 8.72
CA VAL A 29 -21.59 16.46 7.75
C VAL A 29 -21.14 17.90 7.59
N ILE A 30 -19.86 18.16 7.84
CA ILE A 30 -19.22 19.46 7.64
C ILE A 30 -18.35 19.36 6.38
N SER A 31 -18.45 20.34 5.49
CA SER A 31 -17.74 20.35 4.21
C SER A 31 -17.12 21.72 3.92
N GLY A 32 -15.92 21.73 3.37
CA GLY A 32 -15.18 22.93 2.97
C GLY A 32 -13.75 22.57 2.56
N PRO A 33 -13.00 23.50 1.96
CA PRO A 33 -11.58 23.29 1.69
C PRO A 33 -10.82 23.08 3.02
N ILE A 34 -9.80 22.23 2.98
CA ILE A 34 -8.93 21.96 4.14
C ILE A 34 -7.47 22.19 3.76
N GLU A 35 -6.67 22.59 4.75
CA GLU A 35 -5.22 22.62 4.68
C GLU A 35 -4.69 21.65 5.74
N VAL A 36 -3.82 20.73 5.32
CA VAL A 36 -3.29 19.67 6.18
C VAL A 36 -1.94 20.12 6.74
N LEU A 37 -1.84 20.20 8.07
CA LEU A 37 -0.64 20.72 8.74
C LEU A 37 0.42 19.65 9.03
N ASN A 38 0.02 18.39 9.19
CA ASN A 38 0.90 17.24 9.42
C ASN A 38 0.22 15.93 9.00
N TYR A 39 0.99 14.85 8.95
CA TYR A 39 0.50 13.51 8.62
C TYR A 39 0.13 12.67 9.85
N SER A 40 -0.26 13.31 10.95
CA SER A 40 -0.56 12.64 12.22
C SER A 40 0.63 11.78 12.72
N TYR A 41 0.35 10.72 13.48
CA TYR A 41 1.35 9.80 14.04
C TYR A 41 2.09 8.96 12.99
N PHE A 42 1.63 8.94 11.73
CA PHE A 42 2.16 8.01 10.72
C PHE A 42 3.64 8.28 10.40
N GLU A 43 4.03 9.54 10.30
CA GLU A 43 5.42 9.92 10.04
C GLU A 43 6.34 9.64 11.23
N GLU A 44 5.84 9.83 12.47
CA GLU A 44 6.61 9.63 13.70
C GLU A 44 6.80 8.15 14.05
N ASP A 45 5.74 7.35 13.93
CA ASP A 45 5.77 5.92 14.26
C ASP A 45 6.44 5.08 13.16
N PHE A 46 6.34 5.52 11.90
CA PHE A 46 6.81 4.78 10.72
C PHE A 46 7.72 5.60 9.79
N PRO A 47 8.75 6.33 10.28
CA PRO A 47 9.53 7.27 9.46
C PRO A 47 10.27 6.59 8.30
N ASP A 48 10.65 5.33 8.48
CA ASP A 48 11.40 4.59 7.47
C ASP A 48 10.53 4.16 6.28
N THR A 49 9.24 3.91 6.52
CA THR A 49 8.30 3.39 5.51
C THR A 49 7.27 4.42 5.06
N PHE A 50 6.93 5.40 5.89
CA PHE A 50 5.93 6.42 5.57
C PHE A 50 6.38 7.26 4.39
N ARG A 51 5.56 7.34 3.34
CA ARG A 51 5.81 8.22 2.19
C ARG A 51 4.52 8.82 1.67
N THR A 52 4.60 10.07 1.23
CA THR A 52 3.51 10.71 0.50
C THR A 52 3.40 10.16 -0.92
N ALA A 53 2.22 10.28 -1.53
CA ALA A 53 2.05 9.90 -2.93
C ALA A 53 3.01 10.64 -3.88
N MET A 54 3.41 11.88 -3.55
CA MET A 54 4.40 12.63 -4.31
C MET A 54 5.81 12.03 -4.16
N ALA A 55 6.23 11.72 -2.93
CA ALA A 55 7.52 11.08 -2.69
C ALA A 55 7.63 9.73 -3.41
N ILE A 56 6.58 8.91 -3.36
CA ILE A 56 6.49 7.64 -4.08
C ILE A 56 6.66 7.84 -5.59
N ARG A 57 5.99 8.84 -6.19
CA ARG A 57 6.13 9.14 -7.62
C ARG A 57 7.53 9.61 -7.99
N SER A 58 8.16 10.43 -7.17
CA SER A 58 9.54 10.88 -7.38
C SER A 58 10.50 9.68 -7.34
N GLU A 59 10.37 8.80 -6.36
CA GLU A 59 11.24 7.62 -6.24
C GLU A 59 11.05 6.65 -7.42
N ILE A 60 9.82 6.45 -7.88
CA ILE A 60 9.52 5.68 -9.09
C ILE A 60 10.26 6.27 -10.31
N ALA A 61 10.24 7.60 -10.46
CA ALA A 61 10.91 8.29 -11.55
C ALA A 61 12.44 8.20 -11.44
N GLU A 62 13.00 8.41 -10.26
CA GLU A 62 14.45 8.29 -9.97
C GLU A 62 14.99 6.90 -10.27
N ARG A 63 14.20 5.86 -9.99
CA ARG A 63 14.54 4.46 -10.27
C ARG A 63 14.35 4.06 -11.74
N GLY A 64 13.81 4.96 -12.58
CA GLY A 64 13.55 4.71 -14.01
C GLY A 64 12.42 3.71 -14.26
N TRP A 65 11.43 3.64 -13.38
CA TRP A 65 10.35 2.66 -13.45
C TRP A 65 9.17 3.16 -14.27
N GLU A 66 8.98 2.62 -15.47
CA GLU A 66 7.86 2.99 -16.35
C GLU A 66 6.54 2.27 -16.02
N ARG A 67 6.62 1.09 -15.38
CA ARG A 67 5.43 0.29 -15.01
C ARG A 67 5.59 -0.24 -13.61
N VAL A 68 4.67 0.13 -12.74
CA VAL A 68 4.68 -0.27 -11.33
C VAL A 68 3.44 -1.09 -11.01
N VAL A 69 3.67 -2.17 -10.27
CA VAL A 69 2.60 -2.97 -9.64
C VAL A 69 2.56 -2.58 -8.15
N ALA A 70 1.40 -2.44 -7.54
CA ALA A 70 1.28 -2.27 -6.08
C ALA A 70 0.84 -3.58 -5.42
N PHE A 71 1.35 -3.88 -4.21
CA PHE A 71 1.00 -5.10 -3.47
C PHE A 71 0.72 -4.79 -1.99
N GLN A 72 -0.52 -4.43 -1.69
CA GLN A 72 -0.89 -4.08 -0.32
C GLN A 72 -0.88 -5.31 0.60
N THR A 73 -0.15 -5.24 1.72
CA THR A 73 -0.17 -6.29 2.74
C THR A 73 0.09 -5.78 4.14
N ARG A 74 -0.90 -5.92 5.03
CA ARG A 74 -0.69 -5.68 6.47
C ARG A 74 0.06 -6.82 7.19
N ASN A 75 0.28 -7.94 6.51
CA ASN A 75 0.92 -9.14 7.05
C ASN A 75 2.37 -9.27 6.53
N PRO A 76 3.28 -9.93 7.27
CA PRO A 76 4.60 -10.23 6.76
C PRO A 76 4.45 -11.06 5.50
N MET A 77 5.26 -10.75 4.48
CA MET A 77 5.26 -11.56 3.27
C MET A 77 5.87 -12.93 3.57
N HIS A 78 5.15 -13.98 3.21
CA HIS A 78 5.66 -15.33 3.14
C HIS A 78 5.99 -15.65 1.69
N ARG A 79 6.65 -16.80 1.45
CA ARG A 79 7.05 -17.22 0.10
C ARG A 79 5.89 -17.20 -0.91
N ALA A 80 4.67 -17.55 -0.51
CA ALA A 80 3.50 -17.46 -1.38
C ALA A 80 3.21 -16.02 -1.86
N HIS A 81 3.33 -15.02 -0.98
CA HIS A 81 3.16 -13.61 -1.33
C HIS A 81 4.29 -13.12 -2.23
N GLU A 82 5.53 -13.54 -1.96
CA GLU A 82 6.69 -13.21 -2.78
C GLU A 82 6.56 -13.75 -4.21
N GLU A 83 6.14 -15.01 -4.36
CA GLU A 83 5.93 -15.63 -5.67
C GLU A 83 4.75 -14.98 -6.42
N LEU A 84 3.68 -14.57 -5.71
CA LEU A 84 2.57 -13.84 -6.30
C LEU A 84 3.02 -12.48 -6.86
N ALA A 85 3.79 -11.73 -6.07
CA ALA A 85 4.37 -10.47 -6.51
C ALA A 85 5.28 -10.70 -7.74
N ALA A 86 6.17 -11.69 -7.67
CA ALA A 86 7.05 -12.03 -8.78
C ALA A 86 6.30 -12.45 -10.05
N CYS A 87 5.19 -13.19 -9.91
CA CYS A 87 4.33 -13.54 -11.03
C CYS A 87 3.71 -12.29 -11.68
N GLN A 88 3.14 -11.41 -10.86
CA GLN A 88 2.51 -10.17 -11.33
C GLN A 88 3.51 -9.27 -12.08
N TRP A 89 4.75 -9.21 -11.60
CA TRP A 89 5.83 -8.49 -12.27
C TRP A 89 6.30 -9.11 -13.58
N LYS A 90 6.45 -10.45 -13.63
CA LYS A 90 6.76 -11.14 -14.88
C LYS A 90 5.66 -10.89 -15.93
N ILE A 91 4.40 -10.85 -15.51
CA ILE A 91 3.26 -10.56 -16.39
C ILE A 91 3.29 -9.11 -16.87
N SER A 92 3.56 -8.14 -15.99
CA SER A 92 3.61 -6.72 -16.37
C SER A 92 4.70 -6.42 -17.41
N ARG A 93 5.76 -7.25 -17.45
CA ARG A 93 6.86 -7.18 -18.43
C ARG A 93 6.54 -7.77 -19.81
N ARG A 94 5.58 -8.70 -19.93
CA ARG A 94 5.33 -9.42 -21.19
C ARG A 94 4.76 -8.56 -22.33
N ARG A 95 4.42 -7.29 -22.08
CA ARG A 95 3.78 -6.41 -23.09
C ARG A 95 4.70 -5.39 -23.80
N ARG A 96 5.97 -5.23 -23.43
CA ARG A 96 7.04 -4.52 -24.19
C ARG A 96 8.37 -4.63 -23.42
N THR A 97 9.49 -4.55 -24.13
CA THR A 97 10.87 -4.83 -23.66
C THR A 97 11.38 -3.97 -22.50
N ASP A 98 10.74 -2.85 -22.17
CA ASP A 98 11.17 -2.00 -21.08
C ASP A 98 10.07 -1.92 -20.01
N SER A 99 10.38 -2.41 -18.80
CA SER A 99 9.61 -2.14 -17.57
C SER A 99 10.26 -2.72 -16.30
N HIS A 100 10.40 -1.88 -15.28
CA HIS A 100 10.82 -2.13 -13.90
C HIS A 100 9.65 -1.56 -13.05
N ALA A 101 8.96 -2.19 -12.09
CA ALA A 101 9.30 -3.00 -10.91
C ALA A 101 8.00 -3.55 -10.24
N THR A 102 8.11 -4.28 -9.12
CA THR A 102 7.00 -4.87 -8.33
C THR A 102 6.86 -4.24 -6.94
N GLY A 103 5.63 -3.91 -6.59
CA GLY A 103 5.03 -4.04 -5.26
C GLY A 103 5.50 -3.07 -4.18
N GLN A 104 4.73 -1.99 -3.98
CA GLN A 104 4.61 -1.31 -2.70
C GLN A 104 4.03 -2.28 -1.67
N ALA A 105 4.80 -2.67 -0.66
CA ALA A 105 4.34 -3.41 0.51
C ALA A 105 4.01 -2.44 1.65
N GLU A 106 2.73 -2.11 1.83
CA GLU A 106 2.26 -1.28 2.96
C GLU A 106 2.30 -2.07 4.26
N THR A 107 3.40 -1.97 5.04
CA THR A 107 3.54 -2.59 6.36
C THR A 107 2.65 -1.93 7.43
N GLY A 108 1.33 -1.98 7.26
CA GLY A 108 0.37 -1.26 8.10
C GLY A 108 0.16 -1.77 9.53
N ARG A 109 1.16 -2.39 10.20
CA ARG A 109 1.13 -2.72 11.65
C ARG A 109 2.36 -3.42 12.23
N TYR A 110 3.51 -3.46 11.53
CA TYR A 110 4.66 -4.25 12.00
C TYR A 110 5.78 -3.37 12.56
N PRO A 111 6.31 -3.66 13.77
CA PRO A 111 7.48 -2.96 14.31
C PRO A 111 8.66 -3.05 13.34
N ARG A 112 9.54 -2.03 13.33
CA ARG A 112 10.72 -1.87 12.46
C ARG A 112 11.50 -3.17 12.18
N ARG A 113 11.60 -4.08 13.15
CA ARG A 113 12.33 -5.37 13.02
C ARG A 113 11.75 -6.34 11.98
N CYS A 114 10.45 -6.27 11.70
CA CYS A 114 9.78 -7.24 10.81
C CYS A 114 9.77 -6.79 9.34
N ALA A 115 9.83 -5.48 9.07
CA ALA A 115 9.91 -4.91 7.71
C ALA A 115 11.27 -5.17 7.05
N ARG A 116 12.36 -5.25 7.84
CA ARG A 116 13.74 -5.45 7.38
C ARG A 116 13.97 -6.74 6.56
N ARG A 117 13.06 -7.72 6.63
CA ARG A 117 13.21 -9.00 5.93
C ARG A 117 12.90 -8.95 4.43
N LEU A 118 12.35 -7.84 3.94
CA LEU A 118 11.99 -7.64 2.54
C LEU A 118 12.98 -6.77 1.76
N ASP A 119 14.13 -6.46 2.36
CA ASP A 119 15.17 -5.69 1.69
C ASP A 119 15.79 -6.52 0.54
N PRO A 120 15.72 -6.05 -0.72
CA PRO A 120 16.35 -6.71 -1.85
C PRO A 120 17.88 -6.83 -1.73
N GLN A 121 18.53 -6.17 -0.76
CA GLN A 121 19.95 -6.38 -0.46
C GLN A 121 20.24 -7.62 0.39
N ASP A 122 19.24 -8.26 1.02
CA ASP A 122 19.45 -9.43 1.89
C ASP A 122 19.66 -10.75 1.11
N GLY A 123 19.67 -10.69 -0.23
CA GLY A 123 19.97 -11.83 -1.13
C GLY A 123 18.98 -13.00 -1.08
N ARG A 124 17.88 -12.86 -0.34
CA ARG A 124 16.88 -13.90 -0.06
C ARG A 124 15.57 -13.72 -0.83
N THR A 125 15.41 -12.62 -1.56
CA THR A 125 14.21 -12.33 -2.34
C THR A 125 14.26 -13.02 -3.70
N VAL A 126 13.13 -13.54 -4.17
CA VAL A 126 12.98 -14.09 -5.52
C VAL A 126 12.95 -13.02 -6.63
N LEU A 127 12.96 -11.75 -6.23
CA LEU A 127 12.92 -10.58 -7.09
C LEU A 127 14.33 -9.99 -7.31
N PRO A 128 14.70 -9.57 -8.54
CA PRO A 128 16.03 -9.01 -8.82
C PRO A 128 16.32 -7.67 -8.11
N PRO A 129 17.59 -7.22 -8.07
CA PRO A 129 17.95 -5.89 -7.56
C PRO A 129 17.22 -4.77 -8.32
N ASN A 130 16.92 -3.66 -7.61
CA ASN A 130 16.16 -2.51 -8.12
C ASN A 130 14.78 -2.87 -8.72
N THR A 131 14.07 -3.83 -8.11
CA THR A 131 12.72 -4.20 -8.53
C THR A 131 11.66 -4.12 -7.43
N VAL A 132 12.02 -3.66 -6.22
CA VAL A 132 11.11 -3.56 -5.07
C VAL A 132 11.36 -2.24 -4.33
N MET A 133 10.27 -1.61 -3.90
CA MET A 133 10.25 -0.45 -3.01
C MET A 133 9.23 -0.73 -1.91
N VAL A 134 9.65 -0.63 -0.65
CA VAL A 134 8.77 -0.84 0.51
C VAL A 134 8.37 0.52 1.05
N THR A 135 7.06 0.78 1.11
CA THR A 135 6.48 2.05 1.57
C THR A 135 5.11 1.77 2.19
N GLY A 136 4.73 2.51 3.22
CA GLY A 136 3.50 2.30 3.99
C GLY A 136 2.98 3.57 4.65
#